data_AF-A0A7K2YKT6-F1
#
_entry.id   AF-A0A7K2YKT6-F1
#
_cell.length_a   1.000
_cell.length_b   1.000
_cell.length_c   1.000
_cell.angle_alpha   90.00
_cell.angle_beta   90.00
_cell.angle_gamma   90.00
#
_symmetry.space_group_name_H-M   'P 1'
#
loop_
_entity.id
_entity.type
_entity.pdbx_description
1 polymer ?
#
loop_
_entity_poly.entity_id
_entity_poly.type
_entity_poly.pdbx_seq_one_letter_code
_entity_poly.pdbx_strand_id
1 'polypeptide(L)'
;MSESPSIAQLLDRFLSDQEDRLKIQQYRACSTVIDMLSGYLNRYAYTTLIGAERQEWDRAFSAGDDRAFCNVFGVRKLISGIKPFHAQHLRSRLQSPELVQDHALTVTTDLVDWLAARGLTA
;
A
#
# COMPACT_ATOMS: atom_id res chain seq x y z
N MET A 1 -7.93 7.42 21.59
CA MET A 1 -7.69 6.14 20.90
C MET A 1 -6.29 6.24 20.35
N SER A 2 -5.40 5.28 20.59
CA SER A 2 -4.06 5.32 19.99
C SER A 2 -4.23 5.15 18.49
N GLU A 3 -4.27 6.26 17.76
CA GLU A 3 -4.55 6.35 16.33
C GLU A 3 -3.36 5.75 15.58
N SER A 4 -3.42 4.44 15.34
CA SER A 4 -2.50 3.80 14.41
C SER A 4 -2.57 4.54 13.08
N PRO A 5 -1.43 4.93 12.49
CA PRO A 5 -1.41 5.71 11.26
C PRO A 5 -2.15 4.98 10.14
N SER A 6 -2.80 5.76 9.27
CA SER A 6 -3.46 5.22 8.09
C SER A 6 -2.44 4.65 7.10
N ILE A 7 -2.89 3.82 6.16
CA ILE A 7 -2.01 3.33 5.08
C ILE A 7 -1.39 4.50 4.32
N ALA A 8 -2.17 5.54 4.00
CA ALA A 8 -1.65 6.73 3.33
C ALA A 8 -0.48 7.35 4.13
N GLN A 9 -0.66 7.56 5.43
CA GLN A 9 0.40 8.09 6.29
C GLN A 9 1.61 7.17 6.40
N LEU A 10 1.41 5.85 6.40
CA LEU A 10 2.49 4.86 6.43
C LEU A 10 3.30 4.88 5.13
N LEU A 11 2.62 4.92 3.97
CA LEU A 11 3.26 4.95 2.67
C LEU A 11 4.03 6.27 2.46
N ASP A 12 3.47 7.41 2.87
CA ASP A 12 4.15 8.72 2.78
C ASP A 12 5.42 8.74 3.64
N ARG A 13 5.34 8.26 4.89
CA ARG A 13 6.52 8.17 5.77
C ARG A 13 7.58 7.22 5.23
N PHE A 14 7.17 6.08 4.67
CA PHE A 14 8.08 5.16 4.02
C PHE A 14 8.78 5.83 2.84
N LEU A 15 8.04 6.50 1.96
CA LEU A 15 8.61 7.18 0.79
C LEU A 15 9.56 8.31 1.18
N SER A 16 9.23 9.10 2.20
CA SER A 16 10.12 10.15 2.74
C SER A 16 11.47 9.56 3.16
N ASP A 17 11.46 8.46 3.92
CA ASP A 17 12.70 7.80 4.37
C ASP A 17 13.48 7.19 3.19
N GLN A 18 12.78 6.73 2.15
CA GLN A 18 13.42 6.20 0.94
C GLN A 18 14.01 7.31 0.05
N GLU A 19 13.42 8.50 0.01
CA GLU A 19 13.93 9.65 -0.74
C GLU A 19 15.28 10.11 -0.20
N ASP A 20 15.45 10.13 1.12
CA ASP A 20 16.71 10.47 1.78
C ASP A 20 17.80 9.40 1.58
N ARG A 21 17.40 8.14 1.40
CA ARG A 21 18.30 6.98 1.36
C ARG A 21 18.72 6.58 -0.05
N LEU A 22 17.80 6.61 -1.01
CA LEU A 22 17.98 6.02 -2.33
C LEU A 22 18.48 7.03 -3.35
N LYS A 23 19.18 6.55 -4.38
CA LYS A 23 19.46 7.38 -5.56
C LYS A 23 18.15 7.69 -6.29
N ILE A 24 18.09 8.84 -6.97
CA ILE A 24 16.90 9.32 -7.70
C ILE A 24 16.22 8.23 -8.54
N GLN A 25 16.98 7.42 -9.29
CA GLN A 25 16.41 6.35 -10.12
C GLN A 25 15.76 5.23 -9.30
N GLN A 26 16.40 4.83 -8.19
CA GLN A 26 15.87 3.82 -7.28
C GLN A 26 14.64 4.35 -6.54
N TYR A 27 14.66 5.62 -6.12
CA TYR A 27 13.51 6.27 -5.51
C TYR A 27 12.32 6.33 -6.47
N ARG A 28 12.53 6.69 -7.74
CA ARG A 28 11.46 6.66 -8.76
C ARG A 28 10.84 5.28 -8.94
N ALA A 29 11.67 4.23 -8.92
CA ALA A 29 11.15 2.87 -8.99
C ALA A 29 10.34 2.51 -7.75
N CYS A 30 10.84 2.87 -6.56
CA CYS A 30 10.17 2.70 -5.28
C CYS A 30 8.81 3.42 -5.25
N SER A 31 8.79 4.71 -5.56
CA SER A 31 7.56 5.53 -5.56
C SER A 31 6.53 4.99 -6.53
N THR A 32 6.95 4.58 -7.73
CA THR A 32 6.05 3.98 -8.74
C THR A 32 5.39 2.69 -8.22
N VAL A 33 6.16 1.83 -7.55
CA VAL A 33 5.60 0.60 -6.94
C VAL A 33 4.60 0.95 -5.84
N ILE A 34 4.94 1.91 -4.97
CA ILE A 34 4.06 2.33 -3.87
C ILE A 34 2.76 2.97 -4.38
N ASP A 35 2.84 3.79 -5.43
CA ASP A 35 1.67 4.36 -6.11
C ASP A 35 0.77 3.26 -6.69
N MET A 36 1.37 2.24 -7.33
CA MET A 36 0.60 1.10 -7.84
C MET A 36 -0.02 0.26 -6.72
N LEU A 37 0.67 0.05 -5.61
CA LEU A 37 0.13 -0.63 -4.45
C LEU A 37 -1.06 0.14 -3.86
N SER A 38 -0.91 1.45 -3.62
CA SER A 38 -1.98 2.31 -3.10
C SER A 38 -3.19 2.34 -4.05
N GLY A 39 -2.94 2.45 -5.36
CA GLY A 39 -3.99 2.39 -6.37
C GLY A 39 -4.70 1.03 -6.40
N TYR A 40 -3.97 -0.07 -6.24
CA TYR A 40 -4.54 -1.41 -6.13
C TYR A 40 -5.43 -1.54 -4.89
N LEU A 41 -4.95 -1.09 -3.73
CA LEU A 41 -5.70 -1.17 -2.47
C LEU A 41 -7.03 -0.42 -2.55
N ASN A 42 -6.99 0.82 -3.04
CA ASN A 42 -8.22 1.63 -3.19
C ASN A 42 -9.20 1.04 -4.21
N ARG A 43 -8.72 0.44 -5.30
CA ARG A 43 -9.59 -0.10 -6.36
C ARG A 43 -10.13 -1.49 -6.09
N TYR A 44 -9.43 -2.33 -5.33
CA TYR A 44 -9.75 -3.75 -5.27
C TYR A 44 -9.80 -4.33 -3.85
N ALA A 45 -9.05 -3.79 -2.89
CA ALA A 45 -8.95 -4.42 -1.58
C ALA A 45 -10.25 -4.34 -0.75
N TYR A 46 -11.14 -3.39 -1.07
CA TYR A 46 -12.46 -3.28 -0.44
C TYR A 46 -13.32 -4.54 -0.61
N THR A 47 -13.08 -5.33 -1.66
CA THR A 47 -13.80 -6.59 -1.93
C THR A 47 -13.55 -7.66 -0.86
N THR A 48 -12.50 -7.50 -0.07
CA THR A 48 -12.14 -8.40 1.04
C THR A 48 -12.73 -7.98 2.38
N LEU A 49 -13.37 -6.81 2.46
CA LEU A 49 -13.91 -6.26 3.70
C LEU A 49 -15.24 -6.93 4.06
N ILE A 50 -15.44 -7.14 5.35
CA ILE A 50 -16.66 -7.72 5.92
C ILE A 50 -17.11 -6.93 7.16
N GLY A 51 -18.40 -7.00 7.47
CA GLY A 51 -18.96 -6.43 8.70
C GLY A 51 -18.65 -4.94 8.88
N ALA A 52 -18.15 -4.59 10.07
CA ALA A 52 -17.85 -3.20 10.45
C ALA A 52 -16.80 -2.53 9.55
N GLU A 53 -15.79 -3.27 9.09
CA GLU A 53 -14.76 -2.71 8.19
C GLU A 53 -15.37 -2.29 6.86
N ARG A 54 -16.31 -3.09 6.33
CA ARG A 54 -17.01 -2.75 5.09
C ARG A 54 -17.86 -1.49 5.25
N GLN A 55 -18.59 -1.39 6.36
CA GLN A 55 -19.41 -0.21 6.65
C GLN A 55 -18.58 1.07 6.80
N GLU A 56 -17.40 0.98 7.43
CA GLU A 56 -16.50 2.12 7.59
C GLU A 56 -15.98 2.60 6.23
N TRP A 57 -15.54 1.66 5.38
CA TRP A 57 -15.13 1.99 4.02
C TRP A 57 -16.28 2.56 3.17
N ASP A 58 -17.47 1.95 3.21
CA ASP A 58 -18.64 2.42 2.47
C ASP A 58 -19.01 3.86 2.88
N ARG A 59 -18.90 4.21 4.17
CA ARG A 59 -19.16 5.57 4.66
C ARG A 59 -18.16 6.57 4.09
N ALA A 60 -16.87 6.28 4.17
CA ALA A 60 -15.82 7.16 3.65
C ALA A 60 -15.91 7.32 2.13
N PHE A 61 -16.09 6.20 1.41
CA PHE A 61 -16.22 6.21 -0.04
C PHE A 61 -17.48 6.98 -0.50
N SER A 62 -18.62 6.76 0.17
CA SER A 62 -19.87 7.49 -0.14
C SER A 62 -19.81 8.98 0.18
N ALA A 63 -18.87 9.40 1.03
CA ALA A 63 -18.58 10.81 1.31
C ALA A 63 -17.67 11.46 0.24
N GLY A 64 -17.28 10.73 -0.80
CA GLY A 64 -16.44 11.22 -1.91
C GLY A 64 -14.94 10.98 -1.75
N ASP A 65 -14.52 10.13 -0.80
CA ASP A 65 -13.12 9.76 -0.67
C ASP A 65 -12.75 8.58 -1.60
N ASP A 66 -12.26 8.90 -2.80
CA ASP A 66 -11.76 7.91 -3.77
C ASP A 66 -10.53 7.12 -3.27
N ARG A 67 -9.90 7.57 -2.17
CA ARG A 67 -8.78 6.90 -1.48
C ARG A 67 -9.19 6.35 -0.11
N ALA A 68 -10.49 6.12 0.10
CA ALA A 68 -11.06 5.69 1.37
C ALA A 68 -10.33 4.49 1.99
N PHE A 69 -9.93 3.49 1.20
CA PHE A 69 -9.27 2.31 1.76
C PHE A 69 -7.93 2.68 2.42
N CYS A 70 -7.10 3.47 1.73
CA CYS A 70 -5.82 3.88 2.26
C CYS A 70 -5.94 4.91 3.41
N ASN A 71 -7.02 5.69 3.44
CA ASN A 71 -7.25 6.70 4.47
C ASN A 71 -7.89 6.14 5.75
N VAL A 72 -8.76 5.14 5.63
CA VAL A 72 -9.51 4.55 6.74
C VAL A 72 -8.71 3.49 7.48
N PHE A 73 -8.00 2.64 6.74
CA PHE A 73 -7.31 1.50 7.34
C PHE A 73 -5.83 1.79 7.63
N GLY A 74 -5.21 0.92 8.43
CA GLY A 74 -3.79 1.01 8.79
C GLY A 74 -3.01 -0.27 8.48
N VAL A 75 -1.92 -0.47 9.24
CA VAL A 75 -0.88 -1.48 8.98
C VAL A 75 -1.39 -2.90 8.68
N ARG A 76 -2.40 -3.39 9.40
CA ARG A 76 -2.95 -4.75 9.20
C ARG A 76 -3.52 -4.96 7.80
N LYS A 77 -4.21 -3.95 7.26
CA LYS A 77 -4.81 -4.01 5.92
C LYS A 77 -3.77 -3.76 4.82
N LEU A 78 -2.76 -2.93 5.09
CA LEU A 78 -1.61 -2.80 4.20
C LEU A 78 -0.92 -4.16 4.01
N ILE A 79 -0.52 -4.82 5.09
CA ILE A 79 0.18 -6.12 5.04
C ILE A 79 -0.69 -7.18 4.34
N SER A 80 -1.98 -7.25 4.68
CA SER A 80 -2.91 -8.21 4.08
C SER A 80 -3.09 -8.02 2.57
N GLY A 81 -2.93 -6.79 2.07
CA GLY A 81 -3.09 -6.45 0.66
C GLY A 81 -1.86 -6.71 -0.22
N ILE A 82 -0.67 -6.89 0.36
CA ILE A 82 0.59 -7.08 -0.39
C ILE A 82 0.55 -8.36 -1.23
N LYS A 83 0.21 -9.51 -0.63
CA LYS A 83 0.19 -10.79 -1.36
C LYS A 83 -0.82 -10.79 -2.53
N PRO A 84 -2.08 -10.35 -2.34
CA PRO A 84 -3.02 -10.15 -3.46
C PRO A 84 -2.52 -9.19 -4.54
N PHE A 85 -1.87 -8.09 -4.18
CA PHE A 85 -1.24 -7.16 -5.13
C PHE A 85 -0.21 -7.87 -6.02
N HIS A 86 0.71 -8.63 -5.43
CA HIS A 86 1.68 -9.42 -6.21
C HIS A 86 0.99 -10.43 -7.13
N ALA A 87 -0.05 -11.13 -6.66
CA ALA A 87 -0.76 -12.10 -7.48
C ALA A 87 -1.42 -11.47 -8.71
N GLN A 88 -1.91 -10.23 -8.61
CA GLN A 88 -2.51 -9.52 -9.73
C GLN A 88 -1.47 -8.95 -10.70
N HIS A 89 -0.42 -8.33 -10.16
CA HIS A 89 0.54 -7.56 -10.96
C HIS A 89 1.70 -8.39 -11.52
N LEU A 90 2.13 -9.44 -10.83
CA LEU A 90 3.24 -10.30 -11.28
C LEU A 90 2.78 -11.50 -12.11
N ARG A 91 1.53 -11.97 -11.94
CA ARG A 91 1.01 -13.12 -12.70
C ARG A 91 0.62 -12.76 -14.12
N SER A 92 0.12 -11.54 -14.36
CA SER A 92 -0.37 -11.15 -15.68
C SER A 92 0.73 -10.62 -16.61
N ARG A 93 1.80 -9.98 -16.08
CA ARG A 93 2.92 -9.27 -16.78
C ARG A 93 2.54 -8.31 -17.93
N LEU A 94 1.31 -8.34 -18.42
CA LEU A 94 0.80 -7.59 -19.56
C LEU A 94 0.21 -6.24 -19.15
N GLN A 95 -0.10 -6.06 -17.86
CA GLN A 95 -0.81 -4.87 -17.35
C GLN A 95 -0.02 -4.03 -16.35
N SER A 96 1.26 -4.34 -16.12
CA SER A 96 2.12 -3.57 -15.22
C SER A 96 3.37 -3.13 -15.96
N PRO A 97 3.86 -1.88 -15.76
CA PRO A 97 5.14 -1.45 -16.28
C PRO A 97 6.25 -2.42 -15.86
N GLU A 98 7.24 -2.66 -16.73
CA GLU A 98 8.39 -3.53 -16.47
C GLU A 98 9.11 -3.17 -15.16
N LEU A 99 9.27 -1.86 -14.92
CA LEU A 99 9.81 -1.31 -13.68
C LEU A 99 9.07 -1.81 -12.42
N VAL A 100 7.75 -1.97 -12.47
CA VAL A 100 6.99 -2.51 -11.33
C VAL A 100 7.17 -4.02 -11.22
N GLN A 101 7.28 -4.74 -12.33
CA GLN A 101 7.53 -6.19 -12.30
C GLN A 101 8.89 -6.50 -11.65
N ASP A 102 9.91 -5.71 -11.98
CA ASP A 102 11.27 -5.92 -11.51
C ASP A 102 11.46 -5.51 -10.04
N HIS A 103 10.73 -4.49 -9.58
CA HIS A 103 10.96 -3.90 -8.26
C HIS A 103 9.87 -4.19 -7.24
N ALA A 104 8.69 -4.69 -7.63
CA ALA A 104 7.57 -4.86 -6.71
C ALA A 104 7.93 -5.70 -5.49
N LEU A 105 8.58 -6.85 -5.67
CA LEU A 105 8.92 -7.75 -4.57
C LEU A 105 9.91 -7.11 -3.60
N THR A 106 10.96 -6.47 -4.12
CA THR A 106 11.97 -5.80 -3.29
C THR A 106 11.35 -4.66 -2.50
N VAL A 107 10.59 -3.78 -3.16
CA VAL A 107 10.01 -2.59 -2.52
C VAL A 107 8.97 -2.97 -1.46
N THR A 108 8.12 -3.98 -1.70
CA THR A 108 7.15 -4.41 -0.69
C THR A 108 7.81 -5.15 0.47
N THR A 109 8.94 -5.84 0.24
CA THR A 109 9.76 -6.43 1.31
C THR A 109 10.38 -5.34 2.16
N ASP A 110 11.03 -4.35 1.54
CA ASP A 110 11.60 -3.18 2.21
C ASP A 110 10.54 -2.43 3.04
N LEU A 111 9.32 -2.31 2.52
CA LEU A 111 8.19 -1.72 3.25
C LEU A 111 7.82 -2.54 4.49
N VAL A 112 7.72 -3.87 4.38
CA VAL A 112 7.42 -4.75 5.53
C VAL A 112 8.53 -4.69 6.58
N ASP A 113 9.79 -4.70 6.16
CA ASP A 113 10.94 -4.57 7.07
C ASP A 113 10.95 -3.20 7.76
N TRP A 114 10.64 -2.13 7.01
CA TRP A 114 10.53 -0.78 7.54
C TRP A 114 9.42 -0.63 8.59
N LEU A 115 8.27 -1.29 8.37
CA LEU A 115 7.17 -1.38 9.32
C LEU A 115 7.57 -2.17 10.57
N ALA A 116 8.21 -3.33 10.39
CA ALA A 116 8.66 -4.18 11.49
C ALA A 116 9.70 -3.48 12.38
N ALA A 117 10.65 -2.76 11.78
CA ALA A 117 11.65 -1.97 12.51
C ALA A 117 11.04 -0.87 13.41
N ARG A 118 9.79 -0.47 13.15
CA ARG A 118 9.03 0.53 13.91
C ARG A 118 8.01 -0.09 14.87
N GLY A 119 8.02 -1.42 15.02
CA GLY A 119 7.04 -2.14 15.83
C GLY A 119 5.63 -2.18 15.22
N LEU A 120 5.49 -1.79 13.95
CA LEU A 120 4.21 -1.78 13.22
C LEU A 120 4.02 -3.13 12.54
N THR A 121 3.74 -4.17 13.34
CA THR A 121 3.48 -5.52 12.85
C THR A 121 1.99 -5.86 12.91
N ALA A 122 1.54 -6.80 12.08
CA ALA A 122 0.12 -7.16 11.93
C ALA A 122 -0.44 -8.02 13.08
#